data_AF-A0A536HVK8-F1
#
_entry.id   AF-A0A536HVK8-F1
#
_cell.length_a   1.000
_cell.length_b   1.000
_cell.length_c   1.000
_cell.angle_alpha   90.00
_cell.angle_beta   90.00
_cell.angle_gamma   90.00
#
_symmetry.space_group_name_H-M   'P 1'
#
loop_
_entity.id
_entity.type
_entity.pdbx_description
1 polymer ?
#
loop_
_entity_poly.entity_id
_entity_poly.type
_entity_poly.pdbx_seq_one_letter_code
_entity_poly.pdbx_strand_id
1 'polypeptide(L)'
;MARLGGFQGGRTRCLENPPADTSTFRADGDNENSRIVQAFFSQELCGLPQLRQDLITGRWVAVATERARRPDSFTQAAKESVAARDVCPFCPGHETMTPPEVLAYRAAGTAPNTPGWWVRVVPNLYAAFRLEPDGQEHQDGRFWQRDAIGACEVLISSPDHRATTPLLPRRQVEEIVQSYVDRYRQHAQNPALEHVLVLYNHGRPAGASLEHPHSQLYAVSLIPPSFLDELAGARRFHEADGECVFCRTLEDERQAGARVIFENEAFTVFAPYAARTPFETWIMPRRHCASFGDLEANEKPAFAEALQLTLKGFYEGLNDPPFNYYIHSAPLKADVSNLYHWHLELIPKLSTAAGFELGTGIWINVVKPEDSAAFLRERIQKEAAQMA
;
A
#
# COMPACT_ATOMS: atom_id res chain seq x y z
N MET A 1 -15.83 -10.00 39.96
CA MET A 1 -17.22 -9.55 40.16
C MET A 1 -17.25 -8.03 40.31
N ALA A 2 -17.57 -7.32 39.24
CA ALA A 2 -17.99 -5.92 39.29
C ALA A 2 -19.22 -5.79 38.40
N ARG A 3 -20.32 -5.30 38.97
CA ARG A 3 -21.66 -5.33 38.36
C ARG A 3 -21.75 -4.34 37.19
N LEU A 4 -22.19 -4.84 36.04
CA LEU A 4 -22.67 -4.06 34.91
C LEU A 4 -23.96 -3.33 35.31
N GLY A 5 -23.95 -2.00 35.24
CA GLY A 5 -25.17 -1.17 35.30
C GLY A 5 -25.87 -1.22 33.95
N GLY A 6 -27.14 -1.62 33.94
CA GLY A 6 -27.96 -1.71 32.73
C GLY A 6 -28.25 -0.34 32.12
N PHE A 7 -27.90 -0.16 30.85
CA PHE A 7 -28.40 0.91 30.02
C PHE A 7 -29.68 0.44 29.33
N GLN A 8 -30.82 1.03 29.67
CA GLN A 8 -32.08 0.85 28.96
C GLN A 8 -31.99 1.53 27.58
N GLY A 9 -32.47 0.82 26.56
CA GLY A 9 -32.43 1.25 25.16
C GLY A 9 -33.22 2.54 24.91
N GLY A 10 -32.48 3.61 24.63
CA GLY A 10 -33.01 4.78 23.92
C GLY A 10 -32.93 4.52 22.41
N ARG A 11 -34.07 4.62 21.71
CA ARG A 11 -34.08 4.67 20.24
C ARG A 11 -33.22 5.84 19.78
N THR A 12 -32.19 5.57 18.98
CA THR A 12 -31.36 6.58 18.32
C THR A 12 -32.27 7.43 17.42
N ARG A 13 -32.61 8.64 17.86
CA ARG A 13 -33.25 9.64 16.97
C ARG A 13 -32.17 10.14 16.02
N CYS A 14 -32.34 9.88 14.73
CA CYS A 14 -31.61 10.60 13.70
C CYS A 14 -31.89 12.10 13.89
N LEU A 15 -30.85 12.93 13.98
CA LEU A 15 -31.02 14.37 13.90
C LEU A 15 -31.54 14.67 12.49
N GLU A 16 -32.77 15.19 12.38
CA GLU A 16 -33.31 15.69 11.12
C GLU A 16 -32.46 16.89 10.66
N ASN A 17 -32.01 16.86 9.41
CA ASN A 17 -31.22 17.93 8.81
C ASN A 17 -32.06 19.21 8.63
N PRO A 18 -31.46 20.41 8.76
CA PRO A 18 -32.03 21.59 8.12
C PRO A 18 -32.01 21.42 6.59
N PRO A 19 -32.97 22.03 5.87
CA PRO A 19 -33.05 21.89 4.41
C PRO A 19 -31.78 22.40 3.74
N ALA A 20 -31.34 21.70 2.69
CA ALA A 20 -30.21 22.11 1.87
C ALA A 20 -30.56 23.45 1.19
N ASP A 21 -29.91 24.53 1.63
CA ASP A 21 -29.92 25.79 0.90
C ASP A 21 -29.07 25.60 -0.37
N THR A 22 -29.75 25.49 -1.50
CA THR A 22 -29.15 25.30 -2.83
C THR A 22 -28.72 26.61 -3.47
N SER A 23 -28.72 27.73 -2.73
CA SER A 23 -28.57 29.06 -3.32
C SER A 23 -27.20 29.74 -3.13
N THR A 24 -26.12 29.05 -2.77
CA THR A 24 -24.76 29.60 -2.93
C THR A 24 -23.68 28.51 -3.04
N PHE A 25 -23.58 27.86 -4.19
CA PHE A 25 -22.35 27.16 -4.57
C PHE A 25 -21.79 27.84 -5.82
N ARG A 26 -20.80 28.72 -5.61
CA ARG A 26 -19.97 29.22 -6.71
C ARG A 26 -19.09 28.07 -7.19
N ALA A 27 -19.16 27.80 -8.49
CA ALA A 27 -18.35 26.81 -9.17
C ALA A 27 -16.89 27.25 -9.18
N ASP A 28 -16.08 26.66 -8.31
CA ASP A 28 -14.63 26.61 -8.46
C ASP A 28 -14.17 25.16 -8.19
N GLY A 29 -13.82 24.44 -9.26
CA GLY A 29 -12.95 23.26 -9.21
C GLY A 29 -13.42 22.01 -8.44
N ASP A 30 -14.71 21.67 -8.49
CA ASP A 30 -15.26 20.53 -7.75
C ASP A 30 -14.60 19.17 -8.12
N ASN A 31 -14.05 18.50 -7.10
CA ASN A 31 -13.32 17.24 -7.18
C ASN A 31 -14.28 16.06 -7.46
N GLU A 32 -14.30 15.57 -8.70
CA GLU A 32 -15.15 14.48 -9.20
C GLU A 32 -15.07 13.19 -8.35
N ASN A 33 -13.91 12.95 -7.71
CA ASN A 33 -13.67 11.81 -6.81
C ASN A 33 -14.58 11.84 -5.59
N SER A 34 -14.78 13.03 -5.01
CA SER A 34 -15.64 13.21 -3.83
C SER A 34 -17.09 12.87 -4.18
N ARG A 35 -17.56 13.25 -5.37
CA ARG A 35 -18.93 13.00 -5.81
C ARG A 35 -19.21 11.53 -6.12
N ILE A 36 -18.29 10.82 -6.79
CA ILE A 36 -18.44 9.39 -7.10
C ILE A 36 -18.47 8.55 -5.84
N VAL A 37 -17.52 8.81 -4.93
CA VAL A 37 -17.41 8.13 -3.63
C VAL A 37 -18.63 8.45 -2.77
N GLN A 38 -19.00 9.73 -2.61
CA GLN A 38 -20.18 10.11 -1.83
C GLN A 38 -21.50 9.55 -2.40
N ALA A 39 -21.64 9.48 -3.72
CA ALA A 39 -22.83 8.93 -4.37
C ALA A 39 -22.97 7.42 -4.12
N PHE A 40 -21.89 6.65 -4.23
CA PHE A 40 -21.91 5.20 -4.06
C PHE A 40 -22.22 4.78 -2.61
N PHE A 41 -21.73 5.52 -1.61
CA PHE A 41 -21.90 5.16 -0.19
C PHE A 41 -23.15 5.77 0.48
N SER A 42 -24.04 6.40 -0.29
CA SER A 42 -25.21 7.14 0.25
C SER A 42 -26.38 6.27 0.74
N GLN A 43 -26.39 4.97 0.44
CA GLN A 43 -27.62 4.16 0.56
C GLN A 43 -27.87 3.50 1.93
N GLU A 44 -26.87 3.31 2.81
CA GLU A 44 -27.07 2.76 4.17
C GLU A 44 -26.13 3.38 5.23
N LEU A 45 -26.22 4.70 5.40
CA LEU A 45 -25.35 5.44 6.33
C LEU A 45 -25.86 5.44 7.80
N CYS A 46 -26.94 4.74 8.12
CA CYS A 46 -27.56 4.81 9.44
C CYS A 46 -27.06 3.67 10.36
N GLY A 47 -26.19 4.00 11.32
CA GLY A 47 -25.72 3.03 12.31
C GLY A 47 -24.69 3.63 13.26
N LEU A 48 -24.63 3.12 14.50
CA LEU A 48 -23.57 3.49 15.43
C LEU A 48 -22.19 3.14 14.82
N PRO A 49 -21.18 4.01 14.96
CA PRO A 49 -19.82 3.68 14.57
C PRO A 49 -19.35 2.37 15.21
N GLN A 50 -18.64 1.55 14.43
CA GLN A 50 -18.12 0.27 14.88
C GLN A 50 -16.64 0.39 15.21
N LEU A 51 -16.20 -0.28 16.27
CA LEU A 51 -14.79 -0.57 16.49
C LEU A 51 -14.50 -1.96 15.95
N ARG A 52 -13.57 -2.06 15.00
CA ARG A 52 -13.08 -3.32 14.44
C ARG A 52 -11.63 -3.51 14.84
N GLN A 53 -11.28 -4.71 15.24
CA GLN A 53 -9.91 -5.05 15.61
C GLN A 53 -9.24 -5.80 14.47
N ASP A 54 -8.01 -5.41 14.16
CA ASP A 54 -7.13 -6.14 13.27
C ASP A 54 -6.59 -7.39 13.96
N LEU A 55 -6.75 -8.55 13.32
CA LEU A 55 -6.35 -9.84 13.91
C LEU A 55 -4.83 -9.97 14.05
N ILE A 56 -4.08 -9.36 13.12
CA ILE A 56 -2.62 -9.47 13.06
C ILE A 56 -1.97 -8.65 14.17
N THR A 57 -2.20 -7.33 14.20
CA THR A 57 -1.53 -6.43 15.14
C THR A 57 -2.29 -6.26 16.46
N GLY A 58 -3.61 -6.49 16.46
CA GLY A 58 -4.51 -6.17 17.57
C GLY A 58 -4.94 -4.69 17.61
N ARG A 59 -4.59 -3.87 16.61
CA ARG A 59 -5.00 -2.46 16.54
C ARG A 59 -6.51 -2.32 16.34
N TRP A 60 -7.08 -1.27 16.91
CA TRP A 60 -8.49 -0.92 16.72
C TRP A 60 -8.65 0.15 15.63
N VAL A 61 -9.69 0.00 14.83
CA VAL A 61 -10.11 0.96 13.80
C VAL A 61 -11.58 1.31 14.00
N ALA A 62 -11.89 2.61 13.99
CA ALA A 62 -13.24 3.11 14.05
C ALA A 62 -13.83 3.23 12.64
N VAL A 63 -14.85 2.42 12.32
CA VAL A 63 -15.62 2.51 11.08
C VAL A 63 -16.83 3.41 11.33
N ALA A 64 -16.79 4.63 10.79
CA ALA A 64 -17.74 5.71 11.09
C ALA A 64 -18.32 6.31 9.79
N THR A 65 -19.25 5.59 9.16
CA THR A 65 -19.79 5.93 7.83
C THR A 65 -20.51 7.29 7.77
N GLU A 66 -21.19 7.71 8.84
CA GLU A 66 -21.86 9.03 8.89
C GLU A 66 -20.89 10.20 8.67
N ARG A 67 -19.60 10.04 9.00
CA ARG A 67 -18.59 11.09 8.79
C ARG A 67 -18.34 11.36 7.30
N ALA A 68 -18.69 10.45 6.39
CA ALA A 68 -18.56 10.66 4.94
C ALA A 68 -19.40 11.85 4.43
N ARG A 69 -20.45 12.28 5.18
CA ARG A 69 -21.31 13.43 4.83
C ARG A 69 -20.68 14.79 5.09
N ARG A 70 -19.53 14.87 5.75
CA ARG A 70 -18.91 16.19 5.98
C ARG A 70 -18.43 16.75 4.64
N PRO A 71 -18.59 18.07 4.40
CA PRO A 71 -18.20 18.71 3.14
C PRO A 71 -16.75 18.42 2.72
N ASP A 72 -15.87 18.14 3.69
CA ASP A 72 -14.42 17.97 3.48
C ASP A 72 -13.91 16.51 3.55
N SER A 73 -14.79 15.52 3.67
CA SER A 73 -14.37 14.13 3.97
C SER A 73 -13.53 13.44 2.88
N PHE A 74 -13.61 13.92 1.65
CA PHE A 74 -12.81 13.42 0.51
C PHE A 74 -12.12 14.57 -0.26
N THR A 75 -12.23 15.79 0.25
CA THR A 75 -12.03 17.04 -0.52
C THR A 75 -10.55 17.42 -0.64
N GLN A 76 -9.67 16.72 0.09
CA GLN A 76 -8.22 16.92 0.03
C GLN A 76 -7.48 15.97 -0.93
N ALA A 77 -8.17 15.07 -1.65
CA ALA A 77 -7.60 14.35 -2.78
C ALA A 77 -7.50 15.21 -4.05
N ALA A 78 -7.45 16.54 -3.92
CA ALA A 78 -7.13 17.40 -5.04
C ALA A 78 -5.76 16.98 -5.55
N LYS A 79 -5.68 16.60 -6.84
CA LYS A 79 -4.44 16.30 -7.56
C LYS A 79 -3.53 17.53 -7.48
N GLU A 80 -2.81 17.71 -6.38
CA GLU A 80 -1.62 18.53 -6.38
C GLU A 80 -0.63 17.79 -7.27
N SER A 81 -0.56 18.19 -8.54
CA SER A 81 0.46 17.73 -9.46
C SER A 81 1.82 17.99 -8.83
N VAL A 82 2.69 16.97 -8.81
CA VAL A 82 4.10 17.21 -8.46
C VAL A 82 4.61 18.14 -9.55
N ALA A 83 4.99 19.37 -9.21
CA ALA A 83 5.40 20.35 -10.22
C ALA A 83 6.37 19.70 -11.22
N ALA A 84 5.97 19.67 -12.50
CA ALA A 84 6.79 19.10 -13.54
C ALA A 84 8.16 19.78 -13.49
N ARG A 85 9.20 19.02 -13.17
CA ARG A 85 10.56 19.52 -13.38
C ARG A 85 10.72 19.69 -14.88
N ASP A 86 11.29 20.83 -15.30
CA ASP A 86 11.63 21.06 -16.72
C ASP A 86 12.49 19.92 -17.30
N VAL A 87 13.27 19.26 -16.44
CA VAL A 87 14.09 18.10 -16.77
C VAL A 87 13.90 16.99 -15.73
N CYS A 88 13.35 15.85 -16.16
CA CYS A 88 13.20 14.66 -15.32
C CYS A 88 14.42 13.73 -15.45
N PRO A 89 15.13 13.37 -14.36
CA PRO A 89 16.32 12.50 -14.42
C PRO A 89 16.02 11.04 -14.80
N PHE A 90 14.74 10.63 -14.76
CA PHE A 90 14.34 9.26 -15.06
C PHE A 90 13.91 9.05 -16.52
N CYS A 91 13.74 10.14 -17.28
CA CYS A 91 13.48 10.04 -18.72
C CYS A 91 14.70 9.50 -19.49
N PRO A 92 14.48 8.77 -20.59
CA PRO A 92 15.55 8.38 -21.51
C PRO A 92 16.33 9.59 -22.03
N GLY A 93 17.65 9.44 -22.12
CA GLY A 93 18.58 10.50 -22.52
C GLY A 93 19.17 11.27 -21.34
N HIS A 94 18.64 11.06 -20.13
CA HIS A 94 19.11 11.69 -18.89
C HIS A 94 19.79 10.68 -17.95
N GLU A 95 20.26 9.53 -18.45
CA GLU A 95 20.89 8.48 -17.64
C GLU A 95 22.10 8.99 -16.85
N THR A 96 22.80 10.01 -17.35
CA THR A 96 23.93 10.66 -16.66
C THR A 96 23.51 11.47 -15.42
N MET A 97 22.22 11.75 -15.23
CA MET A 97 21.66 12.42 -14.05
C MET A 97 21.33 11.45 -12.91
N THR A 98 21.48 10.14 -13.13
CA THR A 98 21.32 9.10 -12.11
C THR A 98 22.64 8.37 -11.87
N PRO A 99 22.85 7.77 -10.70
CA PRO A 99 23.95 6.82 -10.51
C PRO A 99 23.87 5.66 -11.53
N PRO A 100 24.98 4.96 -11.80
CA PRO A 100 24.98 3.86 -12.75
C PRO A 100 23.92 2.80 -12.42
N GLU A 101 23.25 2.32 -13.45
CA GLU A 101 22.26 1.26 -13.30
C GLU A 101 22.87 -0.02 -12.72
N VAL A 102 22.12 -0.65 -11.83
CA VAL A 102 22.47 -1.96 -11.21
C VAL A 102 21.62 -3.10 -11.78
N LEU A 103 20.53 -2.77 -12.48
CA LEU A 103 19.68 -3.69 -13.23
C LEU A 103 18.93 -2.90 -14.32
N ALA A 104 18.79 -3.47 -15.51
CA ALA A 104 17.93 -2.89 -16.55
C ALA A 104 17.41 -3.96 -17.51
N TYR A 105 16.11 -3.91 -17.80
CA TYR A 105 15.51 -4.66 -18.91
C TYR A 105 15.48 -3.76 -20.14
N ARG A 106 16.04 -4.24 -21.25
CA ARG A 106 16.40 -3.39 -22.40
C ARG A 106 16.40 -4.14 -23.72
N ALA A 107 16.29 -3.36 -24.81
CA ALA A 107 16.38 -3.87 -26.15
C ALA A 107 17.80 -4.43 -26.42
N ALA A 108 17.86 -5.54 -27.16
CA ALA A 108 19.12 -6.15 -27.57
C ALA A 108 19.97 -5.14 -28.38
N GLY A 109 21.26 -5.06 -28.08
CA GLY A 109 22.20 -4.16 -28.75
C GLY A 109 22.31 -2.75 -28.14
N THR A 110 21.59 -2.45 -27.07
CA THR A 110 21.71 -1.16 -26.34
C THR A 110 22.71 -1.27 -25.18
N ALA A 111 23.44 -0.18 -24.88
CA ALA A 111 24.51 -0.17 -23.88
C ALA A 111 24.00 0.29 -22.49
N PRO A 112 24.53 -0.26 -21.37
CA PRO A 112 24.18 0.21 -20.02
C PRO A 112 24.31 1.73 -19.87
N ASN A 113 23.44 2.36 -19.07
CA ASN A 113 23.41 3.81 -18.86
C ASN A 113 23.18 4.62 -20.15
N THR A 114 22.44 4.05 -21.11
CA THR A 114 21.98 4.72 -22.34
C THR A 114 20.51 4.37 -22.61
N PRO A 115 19.80 5.12 -23.47
CA PRO A 115 18.41 4.84 -23.83
C PRO A 115 18.19 3.42 -24.38
N GLY A 116 16.94 2.94 -24.31
CA GLY A 116 16.52 1.64 -24.84
C GLY A 116 16.19 0.59 -23.79
N TRP A 117 16.22 0.97 -22.51
CA TRP A 117 15.62 0.24 -21.40
C TRP A 117 14.10 0.51 -21.33
N TRP A 118 13.35 -0.44 -20.76
CA TRP A 118 11.95 -0.22 -20.39
C TRP A 118 11.69 -0.34 -18.87
N VAL A 119 12.59 -0.97 -18.14
CA VAL A 119 12.67 -0.93 -16.67
C VAL A 119 14.13 -0.75 -16.28
N ARG A 120 14.41 0.13 -15.33
CA ARG A 120 15.79 0.47 -14.91
C ARG A 120 15.87 0.66 -13.40
N VAL A 121 16.86 0.06 -12.75
CA VAL A 121 17.14 0.23 -11.33
C VAL A 121 18.46 0.93 -11.14
N VAL A 122 18.46 1.97 -10.32
CA VAL A 122 19.64 2.76 -9.97
C VAL A 122 19.74 2.93 -8.45
N PRO A 123 20.94 3.04 -7.87
CA PRO A 123 21.10 3.56 -6.51
C PRO A 123 20.44 4.93 -6.36
N ASN A 124 19.84 5.20 -5.20
CA ASN A 124 19.26 6.50 -4.92
C ASN A 124 20.38 7.53 -4.69
N LEU A 125 20.39 8.61 -5.49
CA LEU A 125 21.38 9.68 -5.40
C LEU A 125 21.39 10.37 -4.02
N TYR A 126 20.23 10.44 -3.37
CA TYR A 126 20.04 11.04 -2.04
C TYR A 126 19.64 9.97 -1.02
N ALA A 127 20.40 8.87 -0.99
CA ALA A 127 20.15 7.74 -0.09
C ALA A 127 20.16 8.15 1.39
N ALA A 128 19.09 7.79 2.11
CA ALA A 128 18.96 8.00 3.56
C ALA A 128 19.80 7.00 4.37
N PHE A 129 20.15 5.86 3.77
CA PHE A 129 20.99 4.82 4.34
C PHE A 129 22.13 4.51 3.38
N ARG A 130 23.33 4.22 3.93
CA ARG A 130 24.51 3.90 3.13
C ARG A 130 25.13 2.59 3.57
N LEU A 131 25.63 1.84 2.59
CA LEU A 131 26.17 0.52 2.87
C LEU A 131 27.64 0.68 3.23
N GLU A 132 27.89 0.86 4.52
CA GLU A 132 29.21 1.00 5.10
C GLU A 132 29.38 -0.10 6.17
N PRO A 133 30.16 -1.17 5.90
CA PRO A 133 30.32 -2.30 6.84
C PRO A 133 30.88 -1.89 8.21
N ASP A 134 31.67 -0.81 8.26
CA ASP A 134 32.36 -0.32 9.45
C ASP A 134 31.57 0.79 10.18
N GLY A 135 30.24 0.77 10.10
CA GLY A 135 29.37 1.72 10.77
C GLY A 135 29.68 1.85 12.27
N GLN A 136 29.53 3.06 12.80
CA GLN A 136 29.87 3.38 14.18
C GLN A 136 28.64 3.40 15.09
N GLU A 137 28.84 3.04 16.34
CA GLU A 137 27.87 3.17 17.42
C GLU A 137 28.41 4.12 18.48
N HIS A 138 27.54 4.96 19.02
CA HIS A 138 27.89 5.94 20.03
C HIS A 138 26.82 5.96 21.13
N GLN A 139 27.28 6.00 22.38
CA GLN A 139 26.41 6.05 23.55
C GLN A 139 26.80 7.24 24.43
N ASP A 140 25.82 8.10 24.70
CA ASP A 140 25.92 9.19 25.66
C ASP A 140 24.92 8.94 26.81
N GLY A 141 25.43 8.35 27.89
CA GLY A 141 24.61 7.92 29.02
C GLY A 141 23.55 6.89 28.61
N ARG A 142 22.28 7.31 28.57
CA ARG A 142 21.14 6.48 28.15
C ARG A 142 20.73 6.71 26.70
N PHE A 143 21.27 7.75 26.05
CA PHE A 143 21.01 8.01 24.65
C PHE A 143 21.95 7.17 23.81
N TRP A 144 21.39 6.49 22.83
CA TRP A 144 22.13 5.60 21.96
C TRP A 144 21.92 6.03 20.51
N GLN A 145 23.02 6.05 19.76
CA GLN A 145 23.07 6.42 18.36
C GLN A 145 23.89 5.36 17.61
N ARG A 146 23.52 5.08 16.37
CA ARG A 146 24.35 4.34 15.43
C ARG A 146 24.23 4.92 14.03
N ASP A 147 25.20 4.62 13.18
CA ASP A 147 25.14 4.99 11.78
C ASP A 147 23.98 4.30 11.05
N ALA A 148 23.38 5.03 10.10
CA ALA A 148 22.25 4.56 9.29
C ALA A 148 22.74 3.63 8.16
N ILE A 149 23.08 2.39 8.53
CA ILE A 149 23.57 1.37 7.58
C ILE A 149 22.42 0.77 6.77
N GLY A 150 22.59 0.77 5.44
CA GLY A 150 21.58 0.23 4.52
C GLY A 150 21.82 0.57 3.06
N ALA A 151 20.86 0.27 2.20
CA ALA A 151 20.87 0.62 0.79
C ALA A 151 19.53 1.25 0.39
N CYS A 152 19.59 2.25 -0.48
CA CYS A 152 18.41 2.85 -1.08
C CYS A 152 18.52 2.78 -2.61
N GLU A 153 17.49 2.26 -3.27
CA GLU A 153 17.42 2.16 -4.73
C GLU A 153 16.14 2.78 -5.27
N VAL A 154 16.19 3.21 -6.52
CA VAL A 154 15.05 3.67 -7.31
C VAL A 154 14.84 2.70 -8.46
N LEU A 155 13.62 2.18 -8.59
CA LEU A 155 13.21 1.20 -9.58
C LEU A 155 12.25 1.90 -10.54
N ILE A 156 12.79 2.40 -11.65
CA ILE A 156 12.09 3.16 -12.67
C ILE A 156 11.28 2.19 -13.55
N SER A 157 9.96 2.35 -13.54
CA SER A 157 9.02 1.36 -14.07
C SER A 157 8.77 1.47 -15.58
N SER A 158 9.10 2.62 -16.19
CA SER A 158 8.84 2.90 -17.60
C SER A 158 9.79 3.99 -18.13
N PRO A 159 10.14 4.01 -19.43
CA PRO A 159 10.82 5.12 -20.06
C PRO A 159 9.85 6.28 -20.34
N ASP A 160 8.55 6.00 -20.42
CA ASP A 160 7.52 7.02 -20.55
C ASP A 160 7.21 7.64 -19.18
N HIS A 161 7.33 8.97 -19.13
CA HIS A 161 7.12 9.80 -17.94
C HIS A 161 5.73 9.67 -17.32
N ARG A 162 4.71 9.32 -18.11
CA ARG A 162 3.31 9.29 -17.67
C ARG A 162 2.68 7.90 -17.67
N ALA A 163 3.41 6.87 -18.13
CA ALA A 163 2.88 5.52 -18.22
C ALA A 163 2.96 4.80 -16.87
N THR A 164 1.90 4.96 -16.06
CA THR A 164 1.74 4.26 -14.77
C THR A 164 1.43 2.78 -14.97
N THR A 165 1.71 1.95 -13.95
CA THR A 165 1.53 0.48 -13.99
C THR A 165 0.18 -0.01 -14.58
N PRO A 166 -0.97 0.61 -14.30
CA PRO A 166 -2.25 0.25 -14.92
C PRO A 166 -2.26 0.25 -16.45
N LEU A 167 -1.45 1.12 -17.06
CA LEU A 167 -1.44 1.39 -18.50
C LEU A 167 -0.32 0.62 -19.24
N LEU A 168 0.55 -0.07 -18.52
CA LEU A 168 1.68 -0.79 -19.10
C LEU A 168 1.25 -2.13 -19.71
N PRO A 169 1.96 -2.63 -20.74
CA PRO A 169 1.80 -4.00 -21.18
C PRO A 169 2.06 -5.00 -20.04
N ARG A 170 1.25 -6.06 -19.97
CA ARG A 170 1.36 -7.12 -18.94
C ARG A 170 2.79 -7.59 -18.70
N ARG A 171 3.51 -7.90 -19.78
CA ARG A 171 4.92 -8.34 -19.74
C ARG A 171 5.83 -7.34 -19.01
N GLN A 172 5.65 -6.05 -19.23
CA GLN A 172 6.46 -5.02 -18.55
C GLN A 172 6.15 -4.99 -17.05
N VAL A 173 4.91 -5.22 -16.64
CA VAL A 173 4.55 -5.34 -15.21
C VAL A 173 5.17 -6.59 -14.57
N GLU A 174 5.22 -7.71 -15.30
CA GLU A 174 5.94 -8.90 -14.85
C GLU A 174 7.44 -8.62 -14.65
N GLU A 175 8.06 -7.86 -15.55
CA GLU A 175 9.48 -7.47 -15.46
C GLU A 175 9.70 -6.43 -14.33
N ILE A 176 8.72 -5.57 -14.02
CA ILE A 176 8.73 -4.71 -12.82
C ILE A 176 8.75 -5.58 -11.56
N VAL A 177 7.82 -6.55 -11.43
CA VAL A 177 7.78 -7.49 -10.30
C VAL A 177 9.08 -8.28 -10.21
N GLN A 178 9.59 -8.75 -11.34
CA GLN A 178 10.85 -9.47 -11.41
C GLN A 178 12.01 -8.62 -10.89
N SER A 179 12.06 -7.33 -11.24
CA SER A 179 13.05 -6.39 -10.70
C SER A 179 12.97 -6.29 -9.17
N TYR A 180 11.76 -6.29 -8.59
CA TYR A 180 11.60 -6.23 -7.14
C TYR A 180 12.20 -7.47 -6.47
N VAL A 181 11.88 -8.65 -7.00
CA VAL A 181 12.38 -9.92 -6.48
C VAL A 181 13.90 -10.01 -6.60
N ASP A 182 14.47 -9.62 -7.75
CA ASP A 182 15.91 -9.71 -7.98
C ASP A 182 16.68 -8.77 -7.04
N ARG A 183 16.21 -7.53 -6.89
CA ARG A 183 16.84 -6.56 -5.98
C ARG A 183 16.64 -6.96 -4.52
N TYR A 184 15.46 -7.44 -4.14
CA TYR A 184 15.21 -7.97 -2.79
C TYR A 184 16.19 -9.11 -2.46
N ARG A 185 16.30 -10.11 -3.34
CA ARG A 185 17.20 -11.26 -3.15
C ARG A 185 18.66 -10.85 -3.08
N GLN A 186 19.08 -9.87 -3.89
CA GLN A 186 20.43 -9.32 -3.84
C GLN A 186 20.75 -8.73 -2.46
N HIS A 187 19.85 -7.91 -1.90
CA HIS A 187 20.06 -7.30 -0.58
C HIS A 187 19.89 -8.31 0.56
N ALA A 188 19.05 -9.31 0.40
CA ALA A 188 18.86 -10.39 1.37
C ALA A 188 20.14 -11.21 1.65
N GLN A 189 21.08 -11.22 0.70
CA GLN A 189 22.38 -11.91 0.86
C GLN A 189 23.37 -11.13 1.72
N ASN A 190 23.10 -9.86 2.05
CA ASN A 190 24.03 -9.03 2.78
C ASN A 190 23.89 -9.23 4.30
N PRO A 191 24.93 -9.70 4.99
CA PRO A 191 24.86 -9.97 6.43
C PRO A 191 24.74 -8.71 7.30
N ALA A 192 24.95 -7.50 6.77
CA ALA A 192 24.73 -6.26 7.51
C ALA A 192 23.25 -5.83 7.56
N LEU A 193 22.40 -6.39 6.70
CA LEU A 193 21.00 -5.98 6.55
C LEU A 193 20.07 -6.90 7.35
N GLU A 194 18.97 -6.36 7.85
CA GLU A 194 17.96 -7.12 8.62
C GLU A 194 16.59 -7.09 7.96
N HIS A 195 16.31 -6.08 7.13
CA HIS A 195 15.00 -5.92 6.51
C HIS A 195 15.11 -5.25 5.14
N VAL A 196 14.24 -5.63 4.20
CA VAL A 196 14.12 -5.03 2.87
C VAL A 196 12.66 -4.67 2.62
N LEU A 197 12.42 -3.41 2.33
CA LEU A 197 11.11 -2.85 2.02
C LEU A 197 11.10 -2.34 0.58
N VAL A 198 10.23 -2.92 -0.25
CA VAL A 198 9.87 -2.36 -1.56
C VAL A 198 8.62 -1.52 -1.38
N LEU A 199 8.64 -0.29 -1.86
CA LEU A 199 7.52 0.65 -1.73
C LEU A 199 7.31 1.48 -3.00
N TYR A 200 6.13 2.06 -3.12
CA TYR A 200 5.77 2.97 -4.21
C TYR A 200 4.90 4.10 -3.68
N ASN A 201 5.20 5.30 -4.15
CA ASN A 201 4.49 6.52 -3.77
C ASN A 201 3.88 7.12 -5.04
N HIS A 202 2.56 7.15 -5.13
CA HIS A 202 1.82 7.70 -6.26
C HIS A 202 1.21 9.06 -5.88
N GLY A 203 1.61 10.11 -6.59
CA GLY A 203 1.09 11.46 -6.36
C GLY A 203 1.68 12.17 -5.13
N ARG A 204 1.61 13.50 -5.14
CA ARG A 204 2.25 14.35 -4.13
C ARG A 204 1.74 14.11 -2.70
N PRO A 205 0.43 13.92 -2.44
CA PRO A 205 -0.07 13.62 -1.09
C PRO A 205 0.43 12.29 -0.52
N ALA A 206 0.89 11.36 -1.37
CA ALA A 206 1.52 10.11 -0.95
C ALA A 206 3.04 10.24 -0.76
N GLY A 207 3.62 11.44 -0.93
CA GLY A 207 5.05 11.69 -0.76
C GLY A 207 5.89 11.49 -2.03
N ALA A 208 5.26 11.37 -3.22
CA ALA A 208 6.01 11.32 -4.47
C ALA A 208 6.73 12.67 -4.72
N SER A 209 8.05 12.60 -4.93
CA SER A 209 8.89 13.78 -5.22
C SER A 209 9.07 14.03 -6.72
N LEU A 210 8.79 13.03 -7.56
CA LEU A 210 8.83 13.07 -9.02
C LEU A 210 7.57 12.39 -9.58
N GLU A 211 7.00 12.94 -10.64
CA GLU A 211 5.82 12.36 -11.33
C GLU A 211 6.13 11.03 -12.02
N HIS A 212 7.37 10.89 -12.53
CA HIS A 212 7.80 9.72 -13.30
C HIS A 212 7.58 8.44 -12.48
N PRO A 213 6.92 7.40 -13.01
CA PRO A 213 6.56 6.21 -12.25
C PRO A 213 7.79 5.43 -11.81
N HIS A 214 8.01 5.36 -10.50
CA HIS A 214 9.11 4.60 -9.90
C HIS A 214 8.74 4.06 -8.53
N SER A 215 9.23 2.87 -8.22
CA SER A 215 9.26 2.33 -6.87
C SER A 215 10.59 2.62 -6.20
N GLN A 216 10.67 2.40 -4.91
CA GLN A 216 11.88 2.52 -4.13
C GLN A 216 12.10 1.24 -3.35
N LEU A 217 13.37 0.91 -3.11
CA LEU A 217 13.75 -0.18 -2.23
C LEU A 217 14.63 0.39 -1.12
N TYR A 218 14.28 0.07 0.12
CA TYR A 218 15.04 0.38 1.31
C TYR A 218 15.46 -0.92 1.95
N ALA A 219 16.76 -1.17 2.01
CA ALA A 219 17.33 -2.28 2.77
C ALA A 219 18.07 -1.70 3.97
N VAL A 220 17.74 -2.13 5.19
CA VAL A 220 18.21 -1.48 6.41
C VAL A 220 18.75 -2.49 7.42
N SER A 221 19.70 -2.06 8.26
CA SER A 221 20.33 -2.87 9.30
C SER A 221 19.48 -3.07 10.58
N LEU A 222 18.16 -2.92 10.46
CA LEU A 222 17.24 -3.04 11.59
C LEU A 222 15.85 -3.50 11.15
N ILE A 223 15.14 -4.20 12.02
CA ILE A 223 13.73 -4.52 11.82
C ILE A 223 12.89 -3.29 12.16
N PRO A 224 12.09 -2.71 11.23
CA PRO A 224 11.32 -1.51 11.52
C PRO A 224 10.21 -1.77 12.55
N PRO A 225 9.80 -0.77 13.35
CA PRO A 225 8.83 -0.96 14.44
C PRO A 225 7.50 -1.61 14.04
N SER A 226 6.94 -1.23 12.88
CA SER A 226 5.67 -1.81 12.40
C SER A 226 5.76 -3.32 12.18
N PHE A 227 6.91 -3.82 11.74
CA PHE A 227 7.16 -5.25 11.55
C PHE A 227 7.33 -5.98 12.88
N LEU A 228 7.88 -5.32 13.90
CA LEU A 228 7.95 -5.87 15.26
C LEU A 228 6.55 -6.03 15.85
N ASP A 229 5.64 -5.08 15.61
CA ASP A 229 4.24 -5.17 16.07
C ASP A 229 3.49 -6.34 15.41
N GLU A 230 3.66 -6.52 14.10
CA GLU A 230 3.11 -7.67 13.37
C GLU A 230 3.67 -9.00 13.87
N LEU A 231 4.99 -9.07 14.10
CA LEU A 231 5.63 -10.27 14.63
C LEU A 231 5.16 -10.59 16.05
N ALA A 232 4.99 -9.57 16.89
CA ALA A 232 4.47 -9.76 18.24
C ALA A 232 3.04 -10.30 18.20
N GLY A 233 2.20 -9.77 17.31
CA GLY A 233 0.84 -10.28 17.13
C GLY A 233 0.76 -11.67 16.52
N ALA A 234 1.58 -11.96 15.51
CA ALA A 234 1.72 -13.28 14.93
C ALA A 234 2.18 -14.33 15.96
N ARG A 235 3.14 -13.99 16.84
CA ARG A 235 3.55 -14.87 17.95
C ARG A 235 2.40 -15.15 18.91
N ARG A 236 1.69 -14.10 19.36
CA ARG A 236 0.54 -14.27 20.27
C ARG A 236 -0.52 -15.20 19.69
N PHE A 237 -0.86 -15.02 18.41
CA PHE A 237 -1.85 -15.85 17.73
C PHE A 237 -1.35 -17.29 17.58
N HIS A 238 -0.10 -17.48 17.14
CA HIS A 238 0.48 -18.81 16.97
C HIS A 238 0.58 -19.58 18.29
N GLU A 239 0.89 -18.90 19.40
CA GLU A 239 0.91 -19.51 20.73
C GLU A 239 -0.48 -19.95 21.20
N ALA A 240 -1.53 -19.24 20.79
CA ALA A 240 -2.91 -19.55 21.17
C ALA A 240 -3.55 -20.64 20.29
N ASP A 241 -3.35 -20.55 18.97
CA ASP A 241 -4.11 -21.34 17.98
C ASP A 241 -3.22 -22.34 17.21
N GLY A 242 -1.89 -22.24 17.29
CA GLY A 242 -0.95 -23.12 16.58
C GLY A 242 -0.83 -22.84 15.08
N GLU A 243 -1.45 -21.77 14.57
CA GLU A 243 -1.54 -21.43 13.16
C GLU A 243 -0.87 -20.09 12.82
N CYS A 244 -0.67 -19.81 11.54
CA CYS A 244 -0.23 -18.49 11.07
C CYS A 244 -1.44 -17.54 11.00
N VAL A 245 -1.36 -16.41 11.72
CA VAL A 245 -2.44 -15.41 11.79
C VAL A 245 -2.83 -14.83 10.42
N PHE A 246 -1.87 -14.69 9.52
CA PHE A 246 -2.11 -14.18 8.17
C PHE A 246 -2.86 -15.21 7.33
N CYS A 247 -2.47 -16.48 7.39
CA CYS A 247 -3.20 -17.56 6.71
C CYS A 247 -4.64 -17.68 7.22
N ARG A 248 -4.83 -17.58 8.54
CA ARG A 248 -6.18 -17.54 9.13
C ARG A 248 -6.97 -16.34 8.62
N THR A 249 -6.37 -15.15 8.63
CA THR A 249 -7.00 -13.92 8.09
C THR A 249 -7.43 -14.12 6.63
N LEU A 250 -6.57 -14.69 5.79
CA LEU A 250 -6.90 -14.96 4.38
C LEU A 250 -8.10 -15.87 4.24
N GLU A 251 -8.09 -16.96 4.99
CA GLU A 251 -9.14 -17.98 4.91
C GLU A 251 -10.47 -17.41 5.39
N ASP A 252 -10.49 -16.66 6.49
CA ASP A 252 -11.69 -16.01 7.02
C ASP A 252 -12.24 -14.97 6.03
N GLU A 253 -11.37 -14.21 5.37
CA GLU A 253 -11.77 -13.23 4.35
C GLU A 253 -12.38 -13.91 3.11
N ARG A 254 -11.78 -15.04 2.67
CA ARG A 254 -12.27 -15.83 1.54
C ARG A 254 -13.58 -16.54 1.85
N GLN A 255 -13.75 -17.08 3.06
CA GLN A 255 -14.99 -17.70 3.52
C GLN A 255 -16.13 -16.68 3.62
N ALA A 256 -15.85 -15.48 4.13
CA ALA A 256 -16.84 -14.42 4.19
C ALA A 256 -17.21 -13.88 2.80
N GLY A 257 -16.24 -13.80 1.88
CA GLY A 257 -16.41 -13.39 0.49
C GLY A 257 -16.76 -11.90 0.28
N ALA A 258 -17.38 -11.24 1.25
CA ALA A 258 -17.86 -9.87 1.14
C ALA A 258 -16.74 -8.87 0.78
N ARG A 259 -15.54 -9.09 1.31
CA ARG A 259 -14.37 -8.20 1.17
C ARG A 259 -13.34 -8.66 0.14
N VAL A 260 -13.55 -9.80 -0.51
CA VAL A 260 -12.68 -10.26 -1.61
C VAL A 260 -12.93 -9.41 -2.85
N ILE A 261 -11.88 -8.84 -3.43
CA ILE A 261 -11.94 -7.97 -4.61
C ILE A 261 -11.66 -8.77 -5.89
N PHE A 262 -10.59 -9.57 -5.89
CA PHE A 262 -10.13 -10.35 -7.03
C PHE A 262 -9.35 -11.58 -6.54
N GLU A 263 -9.41 -12.68 -7.28
CA GLU A 263 -8.62 -13.89 -7.02
C GLU A 263 -8.13 -14.49 -8.33
N ASN A 264 -6.89 -14.97 -8.34
CA ASN A 264 -6.36 -15.83 -9.39
C ASN A 264 -5.78 -17.13 -8.80
N GLU A 265 -4.99 -17.87 -9.56
CA GLU A 265 -4.46 -19.16 -9.11
C GLU A 265 -3.59 -19.07 -7.86
N ALA A 266 -2.87 -17.95 -7.67
CA ALA A 266 -1.84 -17.83 -6.63
C ALA A 266 -2.11 -16.73 -5.61
N PHE A 267 -2.95 -15.73 -5.92
CA PHE A 267 -3.16 -14.55 -5.07
C PHE A 267 -4.64 -14.26 -4.82
N THR A 268 -4.90 -13.72 -3.64
CA THR A 268 -6.19 -13.12 -3.27
C THR A 268 -5.98 -11.64 -2.97
N VAL A 269 -6.84 -10.81 -3.54
CA VAL A 269 -6.91 -9.37 -3.32
C VAL A 269 -8.16 -9.09 -2.51
N PHE A 270 -8.05 -8.37 -1.39
CA PHE A 270 -9.17 -8.11 -0.50
C PHE A 270 -9.01 -6.79 0.27
N ALA A 271 -10.12 -6.23 0.76
CA ALA A 271 -10.09 -5.14 1.73
C ALA A 271 -10.08 -5.74 3.15
N PRO A 272 -9.08 -5.47 4.01
CA PRO A 272 -9.03 -6.10 5.33
C PRO A 272 -10.23 -5.68 6.20
N TYR A 273 -10.74 -6.61 7.03
CA TYR A 273 -11.86 -6.36 7.93
C TYR A 273 -11.72 -5.08 8.77
N ALA A 274 -10.50 -4.78 9.21
CA ALA A 274 -10.15 -3.58 9.98
C ALA A 274 -9.27 -2.61 9.15
N ALA A 275 -9.65 -2.32 7.91
CA ALA A 275 -8.94 -1.38 7.03
C ALA A 275 -8.84 0.03 7.65
N ARG A 276 -7.64 0.59 7.70
CA ARG A 276 -7.33 1.90 8.32
C ARG A 276 -7.90 3.05 7.52
N THR A 277 -7.89 2.94 6.21
CA THR A 277 -8.32 4.00 5.28
C THR A 277 -9.37 3.47 4.28
N PRO A 278 -10.23 4.34 3.74
CA PRO A 278 -11.15 3.96 2.66
C PRO A 278 -10.37 3.32 1.51
N PHE A 279 -10.85 2.21 0.96
CA PHE A 279 -10.19 1.47 -0.14
C PHE A 279 -8.79 0.93 0.14
N GLU A 280 -8.34 0.86 1.40
CA GLU A 280 -7.16 0.05 1.72
C GLU A 280 -7.37 -1.40 1.23
N THR A 281 -6.38 -1.90 0.50
CA THR A 281 -6.46 -3.15 -0.24
C THR A 281 -5.17 -3.94 -0.03
N TRP A 282 -5.29 -5.24 0.22
CA TRP A 282 -4.17 -6.15 0.43
C TRP A 282 -4.10 -7.16 -0.71
N ILE A 283 -2.88 -7.52 -1.11
CA ILE A 283 -2.60 -8.63 -2.04
C ILE A 283 -1.75 -9.64 -1.28
N MET A 284 -2.25 -10.87 -1.12
CA MET A 284 -1.55 -11.90 -0.36
C MET A 284 -1.53 -13.23 -1.13
N PRO A 285 -0.41 -13.99 -1.09
CA PRO A 285 -0.38 -15.29 -1.70
C PRO A 285 -1.32 -16.26 -0.98
N ARG A 286 -1.88 -17.19 -1.74
CA ARG A 286 -2.71 -18.28 -1.22
C ARG A 286 -1.87 -19.38 -0.60
N ARG A 287 -0.64 -19.55 -1.08
CA ARG A 287 0.36 -20.44 -0.51
C ARG A 287 1.08 -19.73 0.62
N HIS A 288 1.14 -20.35 1.80
CA HIS A 288 1.92 -19.83 2.92
C HIS A 288 3.38 -19.58 2.52
N CYS A 289 3.83 -18.33 2.67
CA CYS A 289 5.17 -17.92 2.29
C CYS A 289 5.58 -16.69 3.13
N ALA A 290 6.62 -16.83 3.97
CA ALA A 290 7.00 -15.78 4.92
C ALA A 290 7.74 -14.60 4.27
N SER A 291 8.52 -14.86 3.22
CA SER A 291 9.38 -13.86 2.59
C SER A 291 8.96 -13.61 1.14
N PHE A 292 8.86 -12.35 0.75
CA PHE A 292 8.67 -11.95 -0.65
C PHE A 292 9.80 -12.48 -1.56
N GLY A 293 11.00 -12.66 -1.00
CA GLY A 293 12.12 -13.27 -1.69
C GLY A 293 11.88 -14.72 -2.11
N ASP A 294 10.89 -15.41 -1.54
CA ASP A 294 10.56 -16.80 -1.88
C ASP A 294 9.45 -16.91 -2.93
N LEU A 295 9.08 -15.80 -3.57
CA LEU A 295 8.16 -15.78 -4.70
C LEU A 295 8.73 -16.58 -5.88
N GLU A 296 8.01 -17.63 -6.28
CA GLU A 296 8.46 -18.55 -7.32
C GLU A 296 8.28 -17.96 -8.72
N ALA A 297 9.04 -18.46 -9.70
CA ALA A 297 9.03 -17.91 -11.06
C ALA A 297 7.65 -18.01 -11.75
N ASN A 298 6.91 -19.09 -11.49
CA ASN A 298 5.55 -19.33 -11.96
C ASN A 298 4.49 -18.46 -11.24
N GLU A 299 4.77 -17.95 -10.04
CA GLU A 299 3.83 -17.11 -9.27
C GLU A 299 3.96 -15.62 -9.65
N LYS A 300 5.10 -15.19 -10.22
CA LYS A 300 5.34 -13.79 -10.59
C LYS A 300 4.32 -13.21 -11.58
N PRO A 301 3.90 -13.93 -12.65
CA PRO A 301 2.85 -13.45 -13.55
C PRO A 301 1.51 -13.22 -12.83
N ALA A 302 1.13 -14.14 -11.94
CA ALA A 302 -0.09 -14.03 -11.15
C ALA A 302 -0.05 -12.84 -10.17
N PHE A 303 1.12 -12.55 -9.57
CA PHE A 303 1.29 -11.36 -8.73
C PHE A 303 1.22 -10.07 -9.55
N ALA A 304 1.87 -10.04 -10.71
CA ALA A 304 1.81 -8.91 -11.63
C ALA A 304 0.36 -8.64 -12.09
N GLU A 305 -0.42 -9.71 -12.33
CA GLU A 305 -1.85 -9.63 -12.61
C GLU A 305 -2.63 -8.95 -11.50
N ALA A 306 -2.57 -9.51 -10.29
CA ALA A 306 -3.26 -8.99 -9.12
C ALA A 306 -2.90 -7.51 -8.87
N LEU A 307 -1.61 -7.16 -8.94
CA LEU A 307 -1.14 -5.79 -8.76
C LEU A 307 -1.69 -4.85 -9.85
N GLN A 308 -1.58 -5.22 -11.12
CA GLN A 308 -2.03 -4.37 -12.22
C GLN A 308 -3.54 -4.14 -12.17
N LEU A 309 -4.34 -5.20 -11.97
CA LEU A 309 -5.80 -5.07 -11.91
C LEU A 309 -6.25 -4.22 -10.72
N THR A 310 -5.61 -4.39 -9.56
CA THR A 310 -5.90 -3.57 -8.38
C THR A 310 -5.63 -2.09 -8.66
N LEU A 311 -4.45 -1.79 -9.21
CA LEU A 311 -4.07 -0.41 -9.57
C LEU A 311 -4.96 0.16 -10.67
N LYS A 312 -5.43 -0.67 -11.60
CA LYS A 312 -6.34 -0.24 -12.65
C LYS A 312 -7.73 0.10 -12.12
N GLY A 313 -8.25 -0.69 -11.18
CA GLY A 313 -9.47 -0.36 -10.44
C GLY A 313 -9.39 0.98 -9.69
N PHE A 314 -8.19 1.38 -9.26
CA PHE A 314 -7.94 2.69 -8.66
C PHE A 314 -7.89 3.79 -9.72
N TYR A 315 -7.15 3.54 -10.80
CA TYR A 315 -7.00 4.46 -11.91
C TYR A 315 -8.36 4.83 -12.53
N GLU A 316 -9.16 3.84 -12.92
CA GLU A 316 -10.45 4.05 -13.58
C GLU A 316 -11.60 4.28 -12.58
N GLY A 317 -11.63 3.49 -11.50
CA GLY A 317 -12.72 3.51 -10.53
C GLY A 317 -12.67 4.69 -9.57
N LEU A 318 -11.48 5.11 -9.16
CA LEU A 318 -11.27 6.19 -8.19
C LEU A 318 -10.62 7.43 -8.81
N ASN A 319 -10.53 7.48 -10.16
CA ASN A 319 -9.91 8.56 -10.94
C ASN A 319 -8.48 8.87 -10.46
N ASP A 320 -7.68 7.82 -10.38
CA ASP A 320 -6.24 7.85 -10.12
C ASP A 320 -5.88 8.66 -8.85
N PRO A 321 -6.34 8.22 -7.66
CA PRO A 321 -6.06 8.92 -6.42
C PRO A 321 -4.60 8.72 -6.01
N PRO A 322 -4.00 9.62 -5.22
CA PRO A 322 -2.71 9.35 -4.61
C PRO A 322 -2.77 8.13 -3.69
N PHE A 323 -1.73 7.29 -3.67
CA PHE A 323 -1.65 6.12 -2.81
C PHE A 323 -0.20 5.74 -2.50
N ASN A 324 -0.01 5.00 -1.43
CA ASN A 324 1.22 4.23 -1.22
C ASN A 324 0.91 2.75 -1.39
N TYR A 325 1.86 1.97 -1.90
CA TYR A 325 1.91 0.56 -1.55
C TYR A 325 3.29 0.19 -1.04
N TYR A 326 3.36 -0.89 -0.28
CA TYR A 326 4.61 -1.44 0.18
C TYR A 326 4.46 -2.94 0.49
N ILE A 327 5.55 -3.67 0.33
CA ILE A 327 5.57 -5.13 0.48
C ILE A 327 6.08 -5.47 1.87
N HIS A 328 5.22 -6.07 2.68
CA HIS A 328 5.55 -6.64 3.97
C HIS A 328 6.16 -8.02 3.77
N SER A 329 7.39 -8.21 4.26
CA SER A 329 8.13 -9.46 4.14
C SER A 329 8.83 -9.78 5.46
N ALA A 330 9.04 -11.07 5.75
CA ALA A 330 9.74 -11.49 6.95
C ALA A 330 11.14 -10.84 7.06
N PRO A 331 11.59 -10.49 8.28
CA PRO A 331 12.97 -10.07 8.50
C PRO A 331 13.96 -11.11 7.96
N LEU A 332 15.06 -10.64 7.36
CA LEU A 332 16.00 -11.46 6.61
C LEU A 332 16.65 -12.57 7.44
N LYS A 333 16.84 -12.34 8.75
CA LYS A 333 17.62 -13.20 9.65
C LYS A 333 16.77 -13.91 10.70
N ALA A 334 15.50 -13.57 10.81
CA ALA A 334 14.64 -14.15 11.84
C ALA A 334 13.97 -15.42 11.29
N ASP A 335 14.06 -16.53 12.00
CA ASP A 335 13.23 -17.70 11.69
C ASP A 335 11.80 -17.44 12.19
N VAL A 336 11.02 -16.86 11.29
CA VAL A 336 9.59 -16.56 11.48
C VAL A 336 8.77 -17.24 10.39
N SER A 337 9.32 -18.30 9.79
CA SER A 337 8.76 -19.03 8.66
C SER A 337 7.34 -19.51 8.92
N ASN A 338 7.01 -19.95 10.14
CA ASN A 338 5.68 -20.40 10.53
C ASN A 338 4.77 -19.29 11.10
N LEU A 339 5.32 -18.10 11.32
CA LEU A 339 4.61 -17.00 11.99
C LEU A 339 4.15 -15.93 10.99
N TYR A 340 4.97 -15.69 9.97
CA TYR A 340 4.80 -14.56 9.06
C TYR A 340 4.37 -15.03 7.67
N HIS A 341 3.64 -14.18 6.97
CA HIS A 341 3.22 -14.39 5.59
C HIS A 341 3.35 -13.04 4.87
N TRP A 342 4.18 -12.99 3.84
CA TRP A 342 4.39 -11.76 3.11
C TRP A 342 3.09 -11.33 2.41
N HIS A 343 2.88 -10.02 2.32
CA HIS A 343 1.73 -9.44 1.65
C HIS A 343 2.09 -8.03 1.15
N LEU A 344 1.34 -7.52 0.19
CA LEU A 344 1.40 -6.11 -0.22
C LEU A 344 0.22 -5.39 0.38
N GLU A 345 0.47 -4.29 1.10
CA GLU A 345 -0.56 -3.35 1.54
C GLU A 345 -0.60 -2.16 0.59
N LEU A 346 -1.81 -1.74 0.20
CA LEU A 346 -2.04 -0.56 -0.62
C LEU A 346 -2.98 0.40 0.10
N ILE A 347 -2.51 1.64 0.29
CA ILE A 347 -3.10 2.68 1.14
C ILE A 347 -3.39 3.95 0.33
N PRO A 348 -4.62 4.09 -0.19
CA PRO A 348 -5.06 5.34 -0.82
C PRO A 348 -5.08 6.53 0.15
N LYS A 349 -4.73 7.73 -0.35
CA LYS A 349 -4.74 9.00 0.39
C LYS A 349 -5.99 9.80 0.10
N LEU A 350 -7.14 9.22 0.43
CA LEU A 350 -8.45 9.88 0.29
C LEU A 350 -8.83 10.74 1.49
N SER A 351 -8.14 10.56 2.62
CA SER A 351 -8.30 11.31 3.85
C SER A 351 -6.95 11.53 4.53
N THR A 352 -6.78 12.66 5.20
CA THR A 352 -5.56 13.01 5.95
C THR A 352 -5.68 12.53 7.40
N ALA A 353 -4.69 11.78 7.88
CA ALA A 353 -4.59 11.45 9.30
C ALA A 353 -4.39 12.75 10.11
N ALA A 354 -5.25 12.97 11.11
CA ALA A 354 -5.23 14.17 11.92
C ALA A 354 -4.73 13.85 13.35
N GLY A 355 -4.85 14.82 14.25
CA GLY A 355 -4.31 14.69 15.62
C GLY A 355 -4.87 13.50 16.42
N PHE A 356 -6.07 13.00 16.09
CA PHE A 356 -6.61 11.81 16.75
C PHE A 356 -5.87 10.54 16.29
N GLU A 357 -5.77 10.32 14.98
CA GLU A 357 -5.09 9.17 14.40
C GLU A 357 -3.59 9.20 14.76
N LEU A 358 -2.95 10.36 14.63
CA LEU A 358 -1.53 10.55 14.95
C LEU A 358 -1.23 10.43 16.44
N GLY A 359 -2.15 10.89 17.31
CA GLY A 359 -1.95 10.90 18.76
C GLY A 359 -2.29 9.58 19.45
N THR A 360 -3.17 8.76 18.85
CA THR A 360 -3.65 7.51 19.47
C THR A 360 -3.25 6.24 18.72
N GLY A 361 -2.91 6.35 17.44
CA GLY A 361 -2.75 5.19 16.54
C GLY A 361 -4.07 4.54 16.12
N ILE A 362 -5.23 5.04 16.59
CA ILE A 362 -6.55 4.56 16.19
C ILE A 362 -6.99 5.28 14.92
N TRP A 363 -7.21 4.52 13.86
CA TRP A 363 -7.64 5.06 12.57
C TRP A 363 -9.15 5.21 12.50
N ILE A 364 -9.61 6.25 11.79
CA ILE A 364 -11.03 6.45 11.49
C ILE A 364 -11.26 6.21 10.00
N ASN A 365 -11.94 5.12 9.68
CA ASN A 365 -12.35 4.81 8.32
C ASN A 365 -13.81 5.24 8.09
N VAL A 366 -14.04 6.09 7.10
CA VAL A 366 -15.37 6.62 6.77
C VAL A 366 -16.13 5.79 5.74
N VAL A 367 -15.51 4.73 5.21
CA VAL A 367 -16.12 3.78 4.28
C VAL A 367 -15.98 2.37 4.86
N LYS A 368 -17.04 1.57 4.80
CA LYS A 368 -16.92 0.16 5.23
C LYS A 368 -15.97 -0.59 4.27
N PRO A 369 -15.08 -1.45 4.79
CA PRO A 369 -14.26 -2.31 3.94
C PRO A 369 -15.09 -3.16 2.97
N GLU A 370 -16.28 -3.61 3.39
CA GLU A 370 -17.22 -4.35 2.53
C GLU A 370 -17.63 -3.54 1.29
N ASP A 371 -17.98 -2.27 1.47
CA ASP A 371 -18.44 -1.41 0.38
C ASP A 371 -17.27 -1.01 -0.54
N SER A 372 -16.08 -0.79 0.03
CA SER A 372 -14.85 -0.56 -0.74
C SER A 372 -14.52 -1.74 -1.65
N ALA A 373 -14.60 -2.96 -1.10
CA ALA A 373 -14.33 -4.17 -1.86
C ALA A 373 -15.39 -4.40 -2.95
N ALA A 374 -16.67 -4.20 -2.64
CA ALA A 374 -17.74 -4.32 -3.62
C ALA A 374 -17.56 -3.36 -4.80
N PHE A 375 -17.21 -2.11 -4.52
CA PHE A 375 -16.93 -1.11 -5.55
C PHE A 375 -15.77 -1.53 -6.47
N LEU A 376 -14.61 -1.89 -5.90
CA LEU A 376 -13.43 -2.27 -6.69
C LEU A 376 -13.66 -3.54 -7.49
N ARG A 377 -14.33 -4.54 -6.89
CA ARG A 377 -14.70 -5.79 -7.55
C ARG A 377 -15.57 -5.55 -8.79
N GLU A 378 -16.57 -4.67 -8.68
CA GLU A 378 -17.42 -4.30 -9.82
C GLU A 378 -16.62 -3.65 -10.96
N ARG A 379 -15.65 -2.80 -10.63
CA ARG A 379 -14.78 -2.13 -11.62
C ARG A 379 -13.87 -3.12 -12.35
N ILE A 380 -13.19 -3.97 -11.61
CA ILE A 380 -12.28 -4.98 -12.18
C ILE A 380 -13.04 -5.98 -13.06
N GLN A 381 -14.24 -6.42 -12.64
CA GLN A 381 -15.06 -7.34 -13.44
C GLN A 381 -15.56 -6.73 -14.76
N LYS A 382 -15.96 -5.44 -14.74
CA LYS A 382 -16.38 -4.74 -15.96
C LYS A 382 -15.26 -4.65 -16.99
N GLU A 383 -14.03 -4.41 -16.55
CA GLU A 383 -12.87 -4.38 -17.43
C GLU A 383 -12.51 -5.76 -17.99
N ALA A 384 -12.52 -6.80 -17.15
CA ALA A 384 -12.27 -8.17 -17.60
C ALA A 384 -13.25 -8.58 -18.71
N ALA A 385 -14.52 -8.15 -18.60
CA ALA A 385 -15.54 -8.38 -19.62
C ALA A 385 -15.38 -7.53 -20.89
N GLN A 386 -14.62 -6.42 -20.86
CA GLN A 386 -14.31 -5.61 -22.04
C GLN A 386 -13.06 -6.08 -22.78
N MET A 387 -12.21 -6.88 -22.12
CA MET A 387 -10.98 -7.45 -22.68
C MET A 387 -11.18 -8.86 -23.28
N ALA A 388 -12.28 -9.53 -22.93
CA ALA A 388 -12.71 -10.83 -23.48
C ALA A 388 -13.64 -10.62 -24.68
#